data_AF-A0A4S5CVC9-F1
#
_entry.id   AF-A0A4S5CVC9-F1
#
_cell.length_a   1.000
_cell.length_b   1.000
_cell.length_c   1.000
_cell.angle_alpha   90.00
_cell.angle_beta   90.00
_cell.angle_gamma   90.00
#
_symmetry.space_group_name_H-M   'P 1'
#
loop_
_entity.id
_entity.type
_entity.pdbx_description
1 polymer ?
#
loop_
_entity_poly.entity_id
_entity_poly.type
_entity_poly.pdbx_seq_one_letter_code
_entity_poly.pdbx_strand_id
1 'polypeptide(L)'
;MKLAIISDIHGSIIALERVLTQLEHWQPDHYLLLGDLLNHGPRNPLPEGYNPAAVADRLNELAPQIIAVRGNCDSEVDQMLLRFPITAPYNQLLIDERRWFVSHGHLYRPDEVQLPPGSLFLSGHTHVPVLEWQGERVLMNPGSICFPRGELPASYGSYEDGVLRVNACEDGRELLRLVL
;
A
#
# COMPACT_ATOMS: atom_id res chain seq x y z
N MET A 1 -10.93 -0.01 -14.07
CA MET A 1 -10.71 0.71 -12.80
C MET A 1 -9.22 0.75 -12.55
N LYS A 2 -8.70 1.89 -12.09
CA LYS A 2 -7.29 2.11 -11.76
C LYS A 2 -7.12 2.20 -10.25
N LEU A 3 -6.30 1.34 -9.66
CA LEU A 3 -5.98 1.38 -8.23
C LEU A 3 -4.49 1.65 -8.03
N ALA A 4 -4.15 2.70 -7.29
CA ALA A 4 -2.82 2.87 -6.73
C ALA A 4 -2.75 2.15 -5.38
N ILE A 5 -1.70 1.36 -5.14
CA ILE A 5 -1.53 0.56 -3.92
C ILE A 5 -0.26 1.04 -3.24
N ILE A 6 -0.37 1.62 -2.04
CA ILE A 6 0.75 2.29 -1.36
C ILE A 6 0.86 1.72 0.05
N SER A 7 2.08 1.52 0.55
CA SER A 7 2.34 1.00 1.90
C SER A 7 3.53 1.69 2.53
N ASP A 8 3.56 1.68 3.87
CA ASP A 8 4.74 2.02 4.68
C ASP A 8 5.27 3.43 4.35
N ILE A 9 4.39 4.44 4.46
CA ILE A 9 4.69 5.86 4.22
C ILE A 9 5.55 6.43 5.35
N HIS A 10 5.31 5.99 6.58
CA HIS A 10 6.10 6.31 7.76
C HIS A 10 6.30 7.81 8.02
N GLY A 11 5.32 8.63 7.63
CA GLY A 11 5.36 10.07 7.81
C GLY A 11 6.35 10.81 6.91
N SER A 12 6.92 10.19 5.87
CA SER A 12 7.78 10.88 4.90
C SER A 12 6.94 11.60 3.85
N ILE A 13 6.88 12.93 3.91
CA ILE A 13 6.18 13.73 2.89
C ILE A 13 6.90 13.64 1.54
N ILE A 14 8.24 13.53 1.55
CA ILE A 14 9.03 13.42 0.32
C ILE A 14 8.71 12.09 -0.39
N ALA A 15 8.63 10.98 0.34
CA ALA A 15 8.26 9.70 -0.25
C ALA A 15 6.83 9.71 -0.82
N LEU A 16 5.88 10.29 -0.07
CA LEU A 16 4.50 10.41 -0.52
C LEU A 16 4.40 11.26 -1.80
N GLU A 17 4.94 12.47 -1.82
CA GLU A 17 4.88 13.35 -2.99
C GLU A 17 5.58 12.76 -4.21
N ARG A 18 6.69 12.03 -4.01
CA ARG A 18 7.38 11.33 -5.09
C ARG A 18 6.45 10.35 -5.79
N VAL A 19 5.71 9.54 -5.04
CA VAL A 19 4.75 8.57 -5.62
C VAL A 19 3.53 9.27 -6.21
N LEU A 20 2.98 10.29 -5.53
CA LEU A 20 1.84 11.04 -6.06
C LEU A 20 2.17 11.75 -7.39
N THR A 21 3.40 12.22 -7.56
CA THR A 21 3.88 12.80 -8.82
C THR A 21 3.87 11.77 -9.95
N GLN A 22 4.31 10.54 -9.70
CA GLN A 22 4.24 9.47 -10.71
C GLN A 22 2.79 9.12 -11.07
N LEU A 23 1.88 9.18 -10.10
CA LEU A 23 0.47 8.87 -10.27
C LEU A 23 -0.33 9.99 -10.93
N GLU A 24 0.16 11.23 -10.95
CA GLU A 24 -0.55 12.42 -11.45
C GLU A 24 -0.98 12.27 -12.92
N HIS A 25 -0.14 11.69 -13.77
CA HIS A 25 -0.50 11.48 -15.19
C HIS A 25 -1.44 10.29 -15.38
N TRP A 26 -1.35 9.28 -14.51
CA TRP A 26 -2.14 8.07 -14.62
C TRP A 26 -3.55 8.22 -14.05
N GLN A 27 -3.74 9.10 -13.07
CA GLN A 27 -5.01 9.42 -12.41
C GLN A 27 -5.74 8.16 -11.91
N PRO A 28 -5.29 7.55 -10.80
CA PRO A 28 -5.99 6.41 -10.22
C PRO A 28 -7.40 6.79 -9.76
N ASP A 29 -8.35 5.86 -9.88
CA ASP A 29 -9.71 6.04 -9.38
C ASP A 29 -9.75 5.96 -7.84
N HIS A 30 -8.90 5.10 -7.27
CA HIS A 30 -8.77 4.92 -5.83
C HIS A 30 -7.33 4.64 -5.38
N TYR A 31 -7.07 4.94 -4.11
CA TYR A 31 -5.82 4.66 -3.41
C TYR A 31 -6.06 3.62 -2.32
N LEU A 32 -5.38 2.49 -2.42
CA LEU A 32 -5.38 1.44 -1.40
C LEU A 32 -4.15 1.58 -0.52
N LEU A 33 -4.32 2.09 0.69
CA LEU A 33 -3.25 2.31 1.66
C LEU A 33 -3.11 1.11 2.61
N LEU A 34 -1.96 0.46 2.61
CA LEU A 34 -1.74 -0.78 3.35
C LEU A 34 -1.23 -0.58 4.78
N GLY A 35 -1.30 0.63 5.33
CA GLY A 35 -0.95 0.94 6.73
C GLY A 35 0.43 1.54 6.93
N ASP A 36 0.74 1.89 8.17
CA ASP A 36 1.96 2.58 8.63
C ASP A 36 2.14 3.94 7.93
N LEU A 37 1.15 4.82 8.15
CA LEU A 37 0.99 6.04 7.37
C LEU A 37 1.81 7.22 7.92
N LEU A 38 1.74 7.46 9.23
CA LEU A 38 2.25 8.69 9.85
C LEU A 38 3.45 8.45 10.77
N ASN A 39 3.38 7.43 11.62
CA ASN A 39 4.43 7.11 12.57
C ASN A 39 5.62 6.44 11.86
N HIS A 40 6.85 6.90 12.12
CA HIS A 40 8.04 6.29 11.51
C HIS A 40 8.32 4.87 12.02
N GLY A 41 7.77 4.51 13.18
CA GLY A 41 8.00 3.22 13.82
C GLY A 41 9.27 3.24 14.69
N PRO A 42 9.20 2.84 15.98
CA PRO A 42 10.33 2.94 16.91
C PRO A 42 11.59 2.17 16.52
N ARG A 43 11.49 1.22 15.59
CA ARG A 43 12.59 0.38 15.10
C ARG A 43 13.26 0.94 13.84
N ASN A 44 12.71 1.99 13.24
CA ASN A 44 13.23 2.62 12.05
C ASN A 44 13.88 3.97 12.40
N PRO A 45 14.91 4.40 11.67
CA PRO A 45 15.42 5.78 11.78
C PRO A 45 14.33 6.78 11.37
N LEU A 46 14.55 8.07 11.64
CA LEU A 46 13.70 9.11 11.06
C LEU A 46 13.91 9.11 9.54
N PRO A 47 12.83 9.05 8.74
CA PRO A 47 12.97 9.10 7.29
C PRO A 47 13.32 10.49 6.78
N GLU A 48 13.84 10.55 5.57
CA GLU A 48 13.99 11.81 4.87
C GLU A 48 12.62 12.49 4.71
N GLY A 49 12.55 13.79 5.04
CA GLY A 49 11.29 14.53 4.99
C GLY A 49 10.25 14.04 6.01
N TYR A 50 10.66 13.52 7.17
CA TYR A 50 9.72 13.15 8.23
C TYR A 50 8.88 14.34 8.69
N ASN A 51 7.61 14.35 8.28
CA ASN A 51 6.62 15.36 8.61
C ASN A 51 5.21 14.73 8.59
N PRO A 52 4.82 14.03 9.68
CA PRO A 52 3.52 13.35 9.77
C PRO A 52 2.31 14.27 9.55
N ALA A 53 2.38 15.51 10.02
CA ALA A 53 1.31 16.49 9.85
C ALA A 53 1.08 16.81 8.36
N ALA A 54 2.15 17.08 7.60
CA ALA A 54 2.05 17.33 6.17
C ALA A 54 1.55 16.11 5.38
N VAL A 55 1.97 14.90 5.78
CA VAL A 55 1.44 13.65 5.19
C VAL A 55 -0.06 13.54 5.44
N ALA A 56 -0.53 13.82 6.65
CA ALA A 56 -1.95 13.78 6.96
C ALA A 56 -2.75 14.80 6.15
N ASP A 57 -2.29 16.05 6.07
CA ASP A 57 -2.92 17.09 5.25
C ASP A 57 -3.00 16.67 3.78
N ARG A 58 -1.91 16.13 3.23
CA ARG A 58 -1.87 15.69 1.84
C ARG A 58 -2.80 14.52 1.56
N LEU A 59 -2.79 13.48 2.40
CA LEU A 59 -3.70 12.33 2.23
C LEU A 59 -5.17 12.75 2.40
N ASN A 60 -5.46 13.74 3.24
CA ASN A 60 -6.81 14.25 3.45
C ASN A 60 -7.43 14.90 2.20
N GLU A 61 -6.61 15.42 1.27
CA GLU A 61 -7.08 15.91 -0.03
C GLU A 61 -7.62 14.79 -0.93
N LEU A 62 -7.13 13.56 -0.71
CA LEU A 62 -7.49 12.35 -1.45
C LEU A 62 -8.52 11.48 -0.71
N ALA A 63 -8.98 11.90 0.48
CA ALA A 63 -9.79 11.10 1.40
C ALA A 63 -11.00 10.37 0.76
N PRO A 64 -11.80 10.97 -0.14
CA PRO A 64 -12.94 10.28 -0.76
C PRO A 64 -12.55 9.09 -1.64
N GLN A 65 -11.29 9.00 -2.05
CA GLN A 65 -10.76 7.96 -2.94
C GLN A 65 -9.93 6.91 -2.18
N ILE A 66 -9.72 7.07 -0.88
CA ILE A 66 -8.85 6.20 -0.08
C ILE A 66 -9.63 5.05 0.56
N ILE A 67 -9.09 3.84 0.41
CA ILE A 67 -9.39 2.67 1.23
C ILE A 67 -8.11 2.34 1.99
N ALA A 68 -8.18 2.24 3.32
CA ALA A 68 -7.00 1.94 4.14
C ALA A 68 -7.22 0.76 5.08
N VAL A 69 -6.12 0.13 5.48
CA VAL A 69 -6.06 -0.86 6.56
C VAL A 69 -5.04 -0.41 7.60
N ARG A 70 -5.25 -0.82 8.85
CA ARG A 70 -4.40 -0.42 9.96
C ARG A 70 -3.04 -1.10 9.89
N GLY A 71 -1.97 -0.32 9.94
CA GLY A 71 -0.62 -0.79 10.17
C GLY A 71 -0.28 -0.97 11.66
N ASN A 72 0.84 -1.62 11.97
CA ASN A 72 1.23 -1.84 13.36
C ASN A 72 1.82 -0.59 14.04
N CYS A 73 2.21 0.42 13.27
CA CYS A 73 2.68 1.71 13.78
C CYS A 73 1.56 2.75 13.87
N ASP A 74 0.40 2.49 13.26
CA ASP A 74 -0.76 3.38 13.29
C ASP A 74 -1.50 3.31 14.64
N SER A 75 -2.00 4.45 15.08
CA SER A 75 -2.60 4.65 16.40
C SER A 75 -3.85 5.53 16.34
N GLU A 76 -4.53 5.72 17.47
CA GLU A 76 -5.75 6.52 17.54
C GLU A 76 -5.51 8.00 17.19
N VAL A 77 -4.34 8.55 17.54
CA VAL A 77 -4.00 9.93 17.18
C VAL A 77 -3.86 10.11 15.67
N ASP A 78 -3.38 9.08 14.96
CA ASP A 78 -3.28 9.12 13.50
C ASP A 78 -4.67 9.15 12.86
N GLN A 79 -5.61 8.34 13.38
CA GLN A 79 -7.02 8.38 12.96
C GLN A 79 -7.68 9.74 13.27
N MET A 80 -7.30 10.42 14.35
CA MET A 80 -7.83 11.76 14.64
C MET A 80 -7.37 12.82 13.62
N LEU A 81 -6.21 12.63 12.97
CA LEU A 81 -5.68 13.53 11.94
C LEU A 81 -6.21 13.20 10.54
N LEU A 82 -6.39 11.90 10.24
CA LEU A 82 -6.84 11.42 8.94
C LEU A 82 -8.37 11.41 8.82
N ARG A 83 -8.89 11.99 7.75
CA ARG A 83 -10.32 12.18 7.48
C ARG A 83 -10.96 11.00 6.74
N PHE A 84 -10.30 9.84 6.76
CA PHE A 84 -10.77 8.57 6.22
C PHE A 84 -10.49 7.44 7.22
N PRO A 85 -11.24 6.33 7.18
CA PRO A 85 -11.05 5.24 8.13
C PRO A 85 -9.73 4.50 7.90
N ILE A 86 -8.92 4.36 8.95
CA ILE A 86 -7.66 3.60 8.94
C ILE A 86 -7.66 2.42 9.91
N THR A 87 -8.66 2.29 10.78
CA THR A 87 -8.60 1.37 11.92
C THR A 87 -8.97 -0.08 11.59
N ALA A 88 -9.52 -0.33 10.39
CA ALA A 88 -9.90 -1.67 9.95
C ALA A 88 -8.67 -2.58 9.87
N PRO A 89 -8.65 -3.75 10.55
CA PRO A 89 -7.49 -4.65 10.53
C PRO A 89 -7.29 -5.35 9.18
N TYR A 90 -8.36 -5.44 8.39
CA TYR A 90 -8.35 -5.91 7.01
C TYR A 90 -9.59 -5.37 6.28
N ASN A 91 -9.56 -5.42 4.94
CA ASN A 91 -10.72 -5.26 4.07
C ASN A 91 -10.83 -6.47 3.12
N GLN A 92 -12.04 -6.75 2.64
CA GLN A 92 -12.27 -7.67 1.53
C GLN A 92 -12.97 -6.92 0.40
N LEU A 93 -12.35 -6.93 -0.79
CA LEU A 93 -12.87 -6.26 -1.98
C LEU A 93 -13.23 -7.30 -3.03
N LEU A 94 -14.29 -7.04 -3.79
CA LEU A 94 -14.66 -7.84 -4.96
C LEU A 94 -14.33 -6.98 -6.20
N ILE A 95 -13.25 -7.32 -6.88
CA ILE A 95 -12.75 -6.58 -8.05
C ILE A 95 -12.58 -7.60 -9.17
N ASP A 96 -13.22 -7.34 -10.32
CA ASP A 96 -13.18 -8.19 -11.52
C ASP A 96 -13.40 -9.68 -11.21
N GLU A 97 -14.48 -9.94 -10.46
CA GLU A 97 -14.92 -11.27 -10.02
C GLU A 97 -13.95 -12.01 -9.08
N ARG A 98 -12.90 -11.34 -8.61
CA ARG A 98 -11.91 -11.87 -7.68
C ARG A 98 -12.07 -11.27 -6.30
N ARG A 99 -11.79 -12.08 -5.27
CA ARG A 99 -11.72 -11.61 -3.89
C ARG A 99 -10.32 -11.13 -3.59
N TRP A 100 -10.20 -9.90 -3.12
CA TRP A 100 -8.96 -9.32 -2.64
C TRP A 100 -9.04 -9.23 -1.13
N PHE A 101 -8.14 -9.91 -0.43
CA PHE A 101 -7.96 -9.75 1.01
C PHE A 101 -6.82 -8.77 1.24
N VAL A 102 -7.12 -7.65 1.88
CA VAL A 102 -6.17 -6.56 2.09
C VAL A 102 -5.93 -6.43 3.58
N SER A 103 -4.68 -6.53 4.02
CA SER A 103 -4.29 -6.28 5.42
C SER A 103 -2.89 -5.68 5.46
N HIS A 104 -2.43 -5.11 6.57
CA HIS A 104 -1.04 -4.62 6.63
C HIS A 104 -0.02 -5.78 6.58
N GLY A 105 -0.37 -6.96 7.12
CA GLY A 105 0.52 -8.14 7.14
C GLY A 105 1.10 -8.51 8.50
N HIS A 106 0.82 -7.72 9.55
CA HIS A 106 1.25 -8.03 10.93
C HIS A 106 0.27 -8.92 11.71
N LEU A 107 -0.99 -9.03 11.27
CA LEU A 107 -2.05 -9.81 11.93
C LEU A 107 -2.44 -11.10 11.21
N TYR A 108 -2.35 -11.10 9.88
CA TYR A 108 -2.84 -12.18 9.04
C TYR A 108 -1.72 -12.67 8.14
N ARG A 109 -1.58 -14.00 8.06
CA ARG A 109 -0.72 -14.65 7.07
C ARG A 109 -1.56 -15.20 5.92
N PRO A 110 -1.04 -15.25 4.69
CA PRO A 110 -1.78 -15.79 3.56
C PRO A 110 -2.40 -17.18 3.81
N ASP A 111 -1.64 -18.09 4.44
CA ASP A 111 -2.09 -19.47 4.74
C ASP A 111 -3.21 -19.56 5.78
N GLU A 112 -3.44 -18.51 6.57
CA GLU A 112 -4.45 -18.49 7.65
C GLU A 112 -5.81 -17.97 7.15
N VAL A 113 -5.87 -17.40 5.95
CA VAL A 113 -7.08 -16.81 5.38
C VAL A 113 -7.64 -17.72 4.29
N GLN A 114 -8.87 -18.20 4.50
CA GLN A 114 -9.59 -19.02 3.53
C GLN A 114 -10.14 -18.16 2.39
N LEU A 115 -9.51 -18.25 1.23
CA LEU A 115 -9.89 -17.53 0.01
C LEU A 115 -10.17 -18.52 -1.13
N PRO A 116 -11.15 -18.22 -2.02
CA PRO A 116 -11.37 -19.05 -3.20
C PRO A 116 -10.17 -18.99 -4.16
N PRO A 117 -10.00 -19.99 -5.04
CA PRO A 117 -9.00 -19.96 -6.10
C PRO A 117 -9.09 -18.68 -6.96
N GLY A 118 -7.96 -18.16 -7.39
CA GLY A 118 -7.83 -16.92 -8.15
C GLY A 118 -7.92 -15.63 -7.32
N SER A 119 -8.02 -15.74 -5.99
CA SER A 119 -8.04 -14.59 -5.07
C SER A 119 -6.66 -13.95 -4.91
N LEU A 120 -6.67 -12.72 -4.39
CA LEU A 120 -5.46 -11.96 -4.08
C LEU A 120 -5.33 -11.77 -2.57
N PHE A 121 -4.10 -11.79 -2.07
CA PHE A 121 -3.73 -11.37 -0.72
C PHE A 121 -2.73 -10.22 -0.82
N LEU A 122 -3.15 -9.03 -0.39
CA LEU A 122 -2.34 -7.81 -0.40
C LEU A 122 -1.85 -7.49 1.01
N SER A 123 -0.55 -7.21 1.13
CA SER A 123 0.09 -6.82 2.39
C SER A 123 1.24 -5.83 2.23
N GLY A 124 1.55 -5.09 3.30
CA GLY A 124 2.73 -4.24 3.46
C GLY A 124 3.72 -4.84 4.46
N HIS A 125 4.13 -4.05 5.46
CA HIS A 125 4.81 -4.47 6.70
C HIS A 125 6.25 -4.98 6.57
N THR A 126 6.51 -5.88 5.62
CA THR A 126 7.86 -6.46 5.42
C THR A 126 8.78 -5.49 4.68
N HIS A 127 8.20 -4.52 3.97
CA HIS A 127 8.85 -3.56 3.06
C HIS A 127 9.55 -4.22 1.86
N VAL A 128 9.28 -5.51 1.60
CA VAL A 128 9.87 -6.28 0.51
C VAL A 128 8.81 -6.46 -0.57
N PRO A 129 9.01 -5.95 -1.79
CA PRO A 129 8.04 -6.12 -2.84
C PRO A 129 7.88 -7.59 -3.24
N VAL A 130 6.63 -8.01 -3.46
CA VAL A 130 6.24 -9.36 -3.88
C VAL A 130 5.11 -9.22 -4.89
N LEU A 131 5.17 -9.95 -5.99
CA LEU A 131 4.05 -10.08 -6.92
C LEU A 131 4.15 -11.41 -7.65
N GLU A 132 3.47 -12.44 -7.12
CA GLU A 132 3.58 -13.80 -7.65
C GLU A 132 2.34 -14.65 -7.34
N TRP A 133 2.19 -15.74 -8.10
CA TRP A 133 1.26 -16.81 -7.74
C TRP A 133 1.87 -17.70 -6.67
N GLN A 134 1.12 -17.92 -5.57
CA GLN A 134 1.43 -18.90 -4.56
C GLN A 134 0.27 -19.90 -4.48
N GLY A 135 0.47 -21.07 -5.09
CA GLY A 135 -0.62 -22.02 -5.28
C GLY A 135 -1.72 -21.41 -6.17
N GLU A 136 -2.95 -21.38 -5.66
CA GLU A 136 -4.11 -20.87 -6.40
C GLU A 136 -4.46 -19.41 -6.06
N ARG A 137 -3.59 -18.67 -5.38
CA ARG A 137 -3.80 -17.25 -5.06
C ARG A 137 -2.61 -16.40 -5.48
N VAL A 138 -2.84 -15.11 -5.67
CA VAL A 138 -1.79 -14.13 -5.91
C VAL A 138 -1.41 -13.46 -4.61
N LEU A 139 -0.11 -13.37 -4.33
CA LEU A 139 0.41 -12.52 -3.27
C LEU A 139 0.91 -11.21 -3.87
N MET A 140 0.56 -10.11 -3.24
CA MET A 140 1.10 -8.81 -3.58
C MET A 140 1.56 -8.05 -2.34
N ASN A 141 2.79 -7.58 -2.39
CA ASN A 141 3.34 -6.56 -1.53
C ASN A 141 3.93 -5.46 -2.41
N PRO A 142 3.44 -4.21 -2.34
CA PRO A 142 3.97 -3.13 -3.18
C PRO A 142 5.38 -2.70 -2.76
N GLY A 143 5.91 -3.23 -1.65
CA GLY A 143 7.10 -2.73 -0.98
C GLY A 143 6.77 -1.57 -0.05
N SER A 144 7.81 -0.85 0.33
CA SER A 144 7.70 0.38 1.09
C SER A 144 8.12 1.56 0.22
N ILE A 145 7.35 2.64 0.23
CA ILE A 145 7.75 3.89 -0.44
C ILE A 145 8.84 4.63 0.34
N CYS A 146 8.94 4.39 1.66
CA CYS A 146 9.86 5.09 2.56
C CYS A 146 11.13 4.30 2.90
N PHE A 147 10.99 3.09 3.44
CA PHE A 147 12.09 2.22 3.89
C PHE A 147 12.15 0.89 3.09
N PRO A 148 12.50 0.91 1.79
CA PRO A 148 12.58 -0.32 1.00
C PRO A 148 13.54 -1.34 1.63
N ARG A 149 13.20 -2.63 1.51
CA ARG A 149 14.05 -3.75 1.93
C ARG A 149 14.16 -4.78 0.81
N GLY A 150 15.22 -5.58 0.87
CA GLY A 150 15.56 -6.54 -0.19
C GLY A 150 16.36 -5.88 -1.30
N GLU A 151 16.21 -6.36 -2.53
CA GLU A 151 17.00 -5.93 -3.68
C GLU A 151 16.32 -4.80 -4.49
N LEU A 152 15.01 -4.66 -4.36
CA LEU A 152 14.23 -3.69 -5.14
C LEU A 152 14.16 -2.32 -4.43
N PRO A 153 14.09 -1.21 -5.21
CA PRO A 153 14.05 0.13 -4.64
C PRO A 153 12.68 0.45 -4.01
N ALA A 154 12.57 1.66 -3.45
CA ALA A 154 11.29 2.20 -3.00
C ALA A 154 10.24 2.06 -4.12
N SER A 155 9.09 1.48 -3.78
CA SER A 155 8.11 1.04 -4.76
C SER A 155 6.67 1.17 -4.28
N TYR A 156 5.77 1.23 -5.24
CA TYR A 156 4.33 1.25 -5.07
C TYR A 156 3.68 0.25 -6.04
N GLY A 157 2.44 -0.14 -5.76
CA GLY A 157 1.68 -1.04 -6.61
C GLY A 157 0.68 -0.30 -7.50
N SER A 158 0.33 -0.89 -8.64
CA SER A 158 -0.77 -0.43 -9.46
C SER A 158 -1.59 -1.59 -10.02
N TYR A 159 -2.87 -1.32 -10.25
CA TYR A 159 -3.80 -2.24 -10.90
C TYR A 159 -4.60 -1.52 -11.99
N GLU A 160 -4.66 -2.10 -13.17
CA GLU A 160 -5.56 -1.69 -14.26
C GLU A 160 -5.80 -2.87 -15.21
N ASP A 161 -7.07 -3.08 -15.56
CA ASP A 161 -7.53 -4.05 -16.57
C ASP A 161 -6.93 -5.46 -16.41
N GLY A 162 -7.02 -6.03 -15.20
CA GLY A 162 -6.52 -7.37 -14.91
C GLY A 162 -5.00 -7.47 -14.77
N VAL A 163 -4.27 -6.34 -14.78
CA VAL A 163 -2.81 -6.32 -14.67
C VAL A 163 -2.37 -5.65 -13.37
N LEU A 164 -1.71 -6.42 -12.52
CA LEU A 164 -1.00 -5.91 -11.34
C LEU A 164 0.45 -5.58 -11.70
N ARG A 165 0.96 -4.51 -11.10
CA ARG A 165 2.35 -4.11 -11.22
C ARG A 165 2.89 -3.64 -9.88
N VAL A 166 4.20 -3.76 -9.73
CA VAL A 166 4.99 -2.99 -8.76
C VAL A 166 5.88 -2.05 -9.56
N ASN A 167 5.86 -0.78 -9.22
CA ASN A 167 6.53 0.31 -9.92
C ASN A 167 7.55 0.97 -8.99
N ALA A 168 8.68 1.42 -9.53
CA ALA A 168 9.65 2.21 -8.76
C ALA A 168 9.12 3.61 -8.48
N CYS A 169 9.32 4.12 -7.27
CA CYS A 169 8.90 5.48 -6.91
C CYS A 169 9.71 6.57 -7.65
N GLU A 170 10.98 6.28 -7.98
CA GLU A 170 11.89 7.25 -8.58
C GLU A 170 11.45 7.72 -9.97
N ASP A 171 11.08 6.78 -10.84
CA ASP A 171 10.84 7.02 -12.27
C ASP A 171 9.57 6.34 -12.81
N GLY A 172 8.78 5.68 -11.94
CA GLY A 172 7.56 4.98 -12.32
C GLY A 172 7.79 3.67 -13.09
N ARG A 173 9.05 3.27 -13.33
CA ARG A 173 9.34 2.07 -14.13
C ARG A 173 8.75 0.82 -13.51
N GLU A 174 8.29 -0.09 -14.35
CA GLU A 174 7.77 -1.38 -13.92
C GLU A 174 8.92 -2.25 -13.38
N LEU A 175 8.77 -2.75 -12.16
CA LEU A 175 9.70 -3.65 -11.49
C LEU A 175 9.20 -5.09 -11.55
N LEU A 176 7.90 -5.28 -11.30
CA LEU A 176 7.22 -6.57 -11.35
C LEU A 176 5.89 -6.40 -12.08
N ARG A 177 5.44 -7.44 -12.77
CA ARG A 177 4.18 -7.47 -13.51
C ARG A 177 3.53 -8.84 -13.45
N LEU A 178 2.22 -8.86 -13.25
CA LEU A 178 1.43 -10.09 -13.26
C LEU A 178 0.06 -9.83 -13.90
N VAL A 179 -0.35 -10.71 -14.81
CA VAL A 179 -1.69 -10.70 -15.41
C VAL A 179 -2.53 -11.72 -14.67
N LEU A 180 -3.73 -11.31 -14.24
CA LEU A 180 -4.67 -12.11 -13.45
C LEU A 180 -5.50 -13.05 -14.31
#